data_AF-A0A6I3FWV5-F1
#
_entry.id   AF-A0A6I3FWV5-F1
#
_cell.length_a   1.000
_cell.length_b   1.000
_cell.length_c   1.000
_cell.angle_alpha   90.00
_cell.angle_beta   90.00
_cell.angle_gamma   90.00
#
_symmetry.space_group_name_H-M   'P 1'
#
loop_
_entity.id
_entity.type
_entity.pdbx_description
1 polymer ?
#
loop_
_entity_poly.entity_id
_entity_poly.type
_entity_poly.pdbx_seq_one_letter_code
_entity_poly.pdbx_strand_id
1 'polypeptide(L)'
;MMRLIISVALYLLALTLILLGIAERTVWAPKDSKDISVTIVDPKPLLVVPNDILKLNPGQPVVTVNGPGRVYVATGRESDITAWVGGSAKSLVTYTKQSKKLGSTDIMGLFPSANPNGSDLWRTERAANLEVSVKVETVNENALIIASDGLAAAPDKVTIKWHQDYDLTPSYILINTGFGLLLITLIYNFLVFRNIRNTRRPRRKLPRAPQGPRSRPKRRESSLPPKGRRSARRTFAVIPVTLMSLSLITGCSPASQSLTPTAKDNANNISEQPAALQIGQIRRIVTAVATIAKGADQANSSTQLLPRFAGPALEMRDAAYGLLKKTKKAPALEPIYASPLTLSLPAATSDWPRTLMVATGNKKGTAPQMLVLRQDAPRKQYQVIYLATLASGVKLPQVPAVTQGSVPVSPDSAYLELSPNELPTAYGSLIDNGSSSEFFGKFELSGDKFYQTLSVEQKKQIETLTKAKLTYQHVIGDAAPIGLATADGGALVAVYMKDITKIKPTRSNSGITVNALQQVALGAKGSLKGVVTTYGDMLLFYVPSVGQEAKVRLLGWQTGLLKVK
;
A
#
# COMPACT_ATOMS: atom_id res chain seq x y z
N MET A 1 38.42 48.64 -36.81
CA MET A 1 38.85 47.23 -36.97
C MET A 1 38.58 46.41 -35.69
N MET A 2 39.08 46.83 -34.52
CA MET A 2 38.93 46.11 -33.24
C MET A 2 37.49 45.73 -32.83
N ARG A 3 36.49 46.60 -33.09
CA ARG A 3 35.07 46.37 -32.75
C ARG A 3 34.40 45.25 -33.57
N LEU A 4 34.84 45.07 -34.83
CA LEU A 4 34.30 44.02 -35.69
C LEU A 4 34.87 42.64 -35.30
N ILE A 5 36.13 42.58 -34.91
CA ILE A 5 36.79 41.35 -34.44
C ILE A 5 36.11 40.81 -33.18
N ILE A 6 35.77 41.68 -32.23
CA ILE A 6 35.04 41.30 -31.01
C ILE A 6 33.65 40.75 -31.34
N SER A 7 32.94 41.37 -32.30
CA SER A 7 31.61 40.90 -32.72
C SER A 7 31.67 39.52 -33.39
N VAL A 8 32.69 39.28 -34.21
CA VAL A 8 32.90 37.97 -34.86
C VAL A 8 33.27 36.91 -33.83
N ALA A 9 34.15 37.24 -32.88
CA ALA A 9 34.54 36.32 -31.81
C ALA A 9 33.35 35.91 -30.92
N LEU A 10 32.52 36.87 -30.52
CA LEU A 10 31.32 36.60 -29.71
C LEU A 10 30.27 35.79 -30.49
N TYR A 11 30.10 36.05 -31.79
CA TYR A 11 29.19 35.28 -32.63
C TYR A 11 29.65 33.81 -32.76
N LEU A 12 30.94 33.59 -32.99
CA LEU A 12 31.51 32.23 -33.03
C LEU A 12 31.35 31.53 -31.69
N LEU A 13 31.56 32.22 -30.57
CA LEU A 13 31.38 31.65 -29.24
C LEU A 13 29.90 31.33 -28.93
N ALA A 14 28.97 32.17 -29.37
CA ALA A 14 27.54 31.89 -29.25
C ALA A 14 27.15 30.65 -30.07
N LEU A 15 27.65 30.56 -31.31
CA LEU A 15 27.40 29.43 -32.20
C LEU A 15 27.96 28.12 -31.60
N THR A 16 29.18 28.14 -31.06
CA THR A 16 29.77 26.94 -30.45
C THR A 16 29.00 26.47 -29.22
N LEU A 17 28.54 27.38 -28.35
CA LEU A 17 27.73 27.02 -27.18
C LEU A 17 26.39 26.39 -27.57
N ILE A 18 25.71 26.94 -28.58
CA ILE A 18 24.46 26.38 -29.10
C ILE A 18 24.71 25.00 -29.70
N LEU A 19 25.73 24.85 -30.55
CA LEU A 19 26.08 23.58 -31.17
C LEU A 19 26.47 22.52 -30.13
N LEU A 20 27.22 22.91 -29.09
CA LEU A 20 27.62 22.01 -28.02
C LEU A 20 26.42 21.56 -27.18
N GLY A 21 25.50 22.47 -26.87
CA GLY A 21 24.25 22.13 -26.19
C GLY A 21 23.32 21.24 -27.02
N ILE A 22 23.29 21.40 -28.35
CA ILE A 22 22.55 20.50 -29.26
C ILE A 22 23.23 19.14 -29.38
N ALA A 23 24.57 19.12 -29.49
CA ALA A 23 25.34 17.88 -29.54
C ALA A 23 25.13 17.03 -28.29
N GLU A 24 25.05 17.66 -27.11
CA GLU A 24 24.73 17.00 -25.85
C GLU A 24 23.37 16.29 -25.86
N ARG A 25 22.37 16.82 -26.59
CA ARG A 25 21.04 16.19 -26.69
C ARG A 25 20.91 15.10 -27.74
N THR A 26 21.85 15.04 -28.68
CA THR A 26 21.68 14.25 -29.90
C THR A 26 22.79 13.22 -30.06
N VAL A 27 24.02 13.68 -30.26
CA VAL A 27 25.17 12.83 -30.55
C VAL A 27 25.80 12.28 -29.27
N TRP A 28 25.78 13.05 -28.19
CA TRP A 28 26.37 12.67 -26.90
C TRP A 28 25.33 12.30 -25.86
N ALA A 29 24.05 12.32 -26.20
CA ALA A 29 23.01 11.82 -25.32
C ALA A 29 23.25 10.32 -25.08
N PRO A 30 23.32 9.86 -23.81
CA PRO A 30 23.34 8.43 -23.53
C PRO A 30 22.04 7.80 -24.06
N LYS A 31 22.07 6.49 -24.35
CA LYS A 31 20.84 5.79 -24.75
C LYS A 31 19.76 5.98 -23.70
N ASP A 32 18.54 6.31 -24.14
CA ASP A 32 17.36 6.54 -23.29
C ASP A 32 16.97 5.33 -22.42
N SER A 33 17.51 4.15 -22.75
CA SER A 33 17.30 2.94 -21.97
C SER A 33 18.55 2.08 -21.93
N LYS A 34 18.75 1.47 -20.75
CA LYS A 34 19.68 0.38 -20.57
C LYS A 34 18.88 -0.92 -20.60
N ASP A 35 19.17 -1.77 -21.58
CA ASP A 35 18.49 -3.04 -21.77
C ASP A 35 19.46 -4.18 -21.42
N ILE A 36 19.01 -5.12 -20.59
CA ILE A 36 19.72 -6.37 -20.34
C ILE A 36 18.76 -7.52 -20.57
N SER A 37 19.17 -8.51 -21.35
CA SER A 37 18.38 -9.70 -21.66
C SER A 37 19.09 -10.97 -21.22
N VAL A 38 18.29 -11.99 -20.93
CA VAL A 38 18.73 -13.36 -20.66
C VAL A 38 17.86 -14.33 -21.44
N THR A 39 18.49 -15.34 -22.03
CA THR A 39 17.81 -16.50 -22.62
C THR A 39 18.22 -17.71 -21.80
N ILE A 40 17.23 -18.38 -21.22
CA ILE A 40 17.40 -19.45 -20.26
C ILE A 40 17.27 -20.76 -21.03
N VAL A 41 18.30 -21.59 -20.94
CA VAL A 41 18.30 -22.91 -21.56
C VAL A 41 17.65 -23.88 -20.59
N ASP A 42 16.61 -24.60 -21.03
CA ASP A 42 15.80 -25.53 -20.21
C ASP A 42 15.22 -24.91 -18.92
N PRO A 43 14.39 -23.85 -19.03
CA PRO A 43 13.82 -23.19 -17.87
C PRO A 43 12.94 -24.14 -17.05
N LYS A 44 13.13 -24.12 -15.72
CA LYS A 44 12.25 -24.83 -14.78
C LYS A 44 10.84 -24.23 -14.81
N PRO A 45 9.81 -24.93 -14.27
CA PRO A 45 8.42 -24.49 -14.39
C PRO A 45 8.11 -23.11 -13.80
N LEU A 46 8.95 -22.65 -12.86
CA LEU A 46 8.84 -21.34 -12.23
C LEU A 46 10.15 -20.58 -12.41
N LEU A 47 10.06 -19.37 -12.93
CA LEU A 47 11.19 -18.45 -13.08
C LEU A 47 11.00 -17.25 -12.14
N VAL A 48 12.01 -16.94 -11.34
CA VAL A 48 11.96 -15.84 -10.37
C VAL A 48 13.00 -14.78 -10.72
N VAL A 49 12.57 -13.51 -10.75
CA VAL A 49 13.44 -12.34 -10.89
C VAL A 49 13.46 -11.59 -9.55
N PRO A 50 14.57 -11.68 -8.79
CA PRO A 50 14.73 -11.00 -7.50
C PRO A 50 14.65 -9.48 -7.58
N ASN A 51 14.33 -8.83 -6.46
CA ASN A 51 14.27 -7.37 -6.39
C ASN A 51 15.63 -6.71 -6.65
N ASP A 52 16.73 -7.35 -6.23
CA ASP A 52 18.09 -6.87 -6.45
C ASP A 52 18.43 -6.72 -7.93
N ILE A 53 17.90 -7.59 -8.78
CA ILE A 53 18.07 -7.50 -10.23
C ILE A 53 17.34 -6.27 -10.76
N LEU A 54 16.12 -6.02 -10.30
CA LEU A 54 15.31 -4.87 -10.72
C LEU A 54 15.93 -3.53 -10.27
N LYS A 55 16.67 -3.53 -9.17
CA LYS A 55 17.38 -2.36 -8.61
C LYS A 55 18.77 -2.11 -9.20
N LEU A 56 19.23 -2.91 -10.16
CA LEU A 56 20.57 -2.75 -10.75
C LEU A 56 20.83 -1.36 -11.35
N ASN A 57 19.78 -0.68 -11.84
CA ASN A 57 19.85 0.68 -12.37
C ASN A 57 18.71 1.52 -11.79
N PRO A 58 18.90 2.86 -11.67
CA PRO A 58 17.81 3.75 -11.25
C PRO A 58 16.67 3.76 -12.26
N GLY A 59 15.47 4.12 -11.79
CA GLY A 59 14.25 4.17 -12.60
C GLY A 59 13.32 2.97 -12.38
N GLN A 60 12.19 2.97 -13.07
CA GLN A 60 11.19 1.89 -13.01
C GLN A 60 11.40 0.95 -14.20
N PRO A 61 11.92 -0.28 -13.98
CA PRO A 61 12.16 -1.21 -15.07
C PRO A 61 10.86 -1.67 -15.73
N VAL A 62 10.92 -1.85 -17.04
CA VAL A 62 9.93 -2.59 -17.83
C VAL A 62 10.51 -3.97 -18.12
N VAL A 63 9.83 -5.00 -17.64
CA VAL A 63 10.20 -6.39 -17.88
C VAL A 63 9.33 -6.95 -18.99
N THR A 64 9.97 -7.38 -20.07
CA THR A 64 9.35 -8.05 -21.21
C THR A 64 9.75 -9.51 -21.20
N VAL A 65 8.77 -10.39 -21.23
CA VAL A 65 8.95 -11.85 -21.21
C VAL A 65 8.37 -12.42 -22.50
N ASN A 66 9.17 -13.22 -23.20
CA ASN A 66 8.77 -13.92 -24.42
C ASN A 66 8.92 -15.43 -24.23
N GLY A 67 8.02 -16.19 -24.84
CA GLY A 67 8.10 -17.65 -24.88
C GLY A 67 7.16 -18.27 -25.92
N PRO A 68 7.31 -19.56 -26.23
CA PRO A 68 6.59 -20.23 -27.32
C PRO A 68 5.09 -20.44 -27.06
N GLY A 69 4.59 -20.10 -25.87
CA GLY A 69 3.20 -20.38 -25.46
C GLY A 69 2.59 -19.27 -24.60
N ARG A 70 1.75 -19.67 -23.64
CA ARG A 70 1.17 -18.75 -22.66
C ARG A 70 2.27 -18.24 -21.73
N VAL A 71 2.38 -16.93 -21.61
CA VAL A 71 3.28 -16.23 -20.70
C VAL A 71 2.44 -15.66 -19.57
N TYR A 72 2.77 -16.02 -18.33
CA TYR A 72 2.19 -15.47 -17.11
C TYR A 72 3.28 -14.77 -16.31
N VAL A 73 3.00 -13.53 -15.90
CA VAL A 73 3.88 -12.72 -15.07
C VAL A 73 3.08 -12.16 -13.92
N ALA A 74 3.55 -12.39 -12.70
CA ALA A 74 3.02 -11.76 -11.50
C ALA A 74 4.11 -11.04 -10.73
N THR A 75 3.75 -9.89 -10.14
CA THR A 75 4.61 -9.16 -9.20
C THR A 75 4.13 -9.43 -7.78
N GLY A 76 5.06 -9.47 -6.84
CA GLY A 76 4.76 -9.71 -5.42
C GLY A 76 5.95 -9.31 -4.56
N ARG A 77 5.78 -9.34 -3.24
CA ARG A 77 6.93 -9.20 -2.34
C ARG A 77 7.87 -10.38 -2.53
N GLU A 78 9.17 -10.17 -2.49
CA GLU A 78 10.17 -11.21 -2.72
C GLU A 78 10.06 -12.34 -1.69
N SER A 79 9.80 -12.01 -0.42
CA SER A 79 9.53 -12.99 0.62
C SER A 79 8.27 -13.81 0.32
N ASP A 80 7.21 -13.19 -0.21
CA ASP A 80 5.96 -13.87 -0.58
C ASP A 80 6.15 -14.80 -1.77
N ILE A 81 6.87 -14.36 -2.80
CA ILE A 81 7.22 -15.21 -3.96
C ILE A 81 8.07 -16.38 -3.49
N THR A 82 9.08 -16.13 -2.65
CA THR A 82 9.96 -17.18 -2.14
C THR A 82 9.20 -18.21 -1.31
N ALA A 83 8.28 -17.77 -0.44
CA ALA A 83 7.44 -18.65 0.37
C ALA A 83 6.41 -19.42 -0.47
N TRP A 84 5.84 -18.78 -1.50
CA TRP A 84 4.87 -19.43 -2.41
C TRP A 84 5.53 -20.51 -3.27
N VAL A 85 6.70 -20.22 -3.84
CA VAL A 85 7.52 -21.19 -4.58
C VAL A 85 7.99 -22.28 -3.63
N GLY A 86 8.42 -21.92 -2.43
CA GLY A 86 8.89 -22.85 -1.40
C GLY A 86 10.02 -23.72 -1.94
N GLY A 87 9.93 -25.04 -1.72
CA GLY A 87 10.88 -26.02 -2.26
C GLY A 87 10.50 -26.60 -3.62
N SER A 88 9.72 -25.90 -4.44
CA SER A 88 9.49 -26.30 -5.84
C SER A 88 10.67 -25.96 -6.75
N ALA A 89 10.76 -26.67 -7.88
CA ALA A 89 11.82 -26.44 -8.86
C ALA A 89 11.67 -25.05 -9.47
N LYS A 90 12.76 -24.29 -9.48
CA LYS A 90 12.76 -22.91 -9.97
C LYS A 90 14.05 -22.55 -10.67
N SER A 91 13.95 -21.67 -11.66
CA SER A 91 15.09 -20.97 -12.24
C SER A 91 15.16 -19.58 -11.61
N LEU A 92 16.32 -19.20 -11.10
CA LEU A 92 16.56 -17.89 -10.48
C LEU A 92 17.41 -17.03 -11.41
N VAL A 93 16.93 -15.84 -11.75
CA VAL A 93 17.73 -14.88 -12.53
C VAL A 93 18.80 -14.25 -11.63
N THR A 94 20.07 -14.39 -12.03
CA THR A 94 21.21 -13.85 -11.30
C THR A 94 21.97 -12.83 -12.15
N TYR A 95 22.76 -11.96 -11.52
CA TYR A 95 23.58 -10.98 -12.22
C TYR A 95 25.05 -11.17 -11.87
N THR A 96 25.88 -11.38 -12.90
CA THR A 96 27.33 -11.54 -12.73
C THR A 96 28.04 -10.21 -12.97
N LYS A 97 28.62 -9.63 -11.91
CA LYS A 97 29.32 -8.33 -11.97
C LYS A 97 30.50 -8.33 -12.96
N GLN A 98 31.19 -9.45 -13.11
CA GLN A 98 32.38 -9.59 -13.98
C GLN A 98 32.02 -9.49 -15.46
N SER A 99 30.95 -10.17 -15.89
CA SER A 99 30.51 -10.19 -17.29
C SER A 99 29.48 -9.10 -17.63
N LYS A 100 28.94 -8.41 -16.61
CA LYS A 100 27.82 -7.45 -16.72
C LYS A 100 26.60 -8.03 -17.46
N LYS A 101 26.38 -9.34 -17.34
CA LYS A 101 25.27 -10.07 -17.98
C LYS A 101 24.38 -10.71 -16.91
N LEU A 102 23.11 -10.89 -17.27
CA LEU A 102 22.20 -11.75 -16.53
C LEU A 102 22.51 -13.21 -16.85
N GLY A 103 22.40 -14.06 -15.84
CA GLY A 103 22.44 -15.51 -15.93
C GLY A 103 21.23 -16.13 -15.25
N SER A 104 21.18 -17.45 -15.26
CA SER A 104 20.18 -18.22 -14.53
C SER A 104 20.84 -19.31 -13.70
N THR A 105 20.34 -19.52 -12.50
CA THR A 105 20.71 -20.65 -11.65
C THR A 105 19.47 -21.49 -11.42
N ASP A 106 19.53 -22.75 -11.83
CA ASP A 106 18.44 -23.69 -11.60
C ASP A 106 18.57 -24.33 -10.22
N ILE A 107 17.46 -24.38 -9.52
CA ILE A 107 17.34 -25.01 -8.22
C ILE A 107 16.37 -26.17 -8.37
N MET A 108 16.86 -27.39 -8.10
CA MET A 108 16.01 -28.56 -8.06
C MET A 108 15.05 -28.47 -6.89
N GLY A 109 13.77 -28.75 -7.16
CA GLY A 109 12.74 -28.77 -6.14
C GLY A 109 12.59 -30.15 -5.52
N LEU A 110 12.30 -30.18 -4.22
CA LEU A 110 11.86 -31.38 -3.51
C LEU A 110 10.34 -31.56 -3.56
N PHE A 111 9.61 -30.48 -3.86
CA PHE A 111 8.14 -30.46 -3.87
C PHE A 111 7.57 -30.20 -5.27
N PRO A 112 6.36 -30.70 -5.56
CA PRO A 112 5.71 -30.45 -6.83
C PRO A 112 5.45 -28.96 -7.04
N SER A 113 5.64 -28.53 -8.28
CA SER A 113 5.29 -27.17 -8.71
C SER A 113 3.77 -26.98 -8.72
N ALA A 114 3.33 -25.73 -8.79
CA ALA A 114 1.91 -25.36 -8.80
C ALA A 114 1.66 -24.20 -9.75
N ASN A 115 0.40 -24.01 -10.13
CA ASN A 115 -0.01 -22.88 -10.95
C ASN A 115 -0.07 -21.60 -10.10
N PRO A 116 0.70 -20.54 -10.44
CA PRO A 116 0.67 -19.28 -9.70
C PRO A 116 -0.58 -18.43 -9.95
N ASN A 117 -1.39 -18.74 -10.97
CA ASN A 117 -2.51 -17.89 -11.37
C ASN A 117 -3.52 -17.63 -10.25
N GLY A 118 -3.89 -16.36 -10.05
CA GLY A 118 -4.94 -15.94 -9.12
C GLY A 118 -4.58 -16.03 -7.63
N SER A 119 -3.30 -16.05 -7.27
CA SER A 119 -2.88 -16.00 -5.86
C SER A 119 -3.16 -14.62 -5.24
N ASP A 120 -3.70 -14.59 -4.03
CA ASP A 120 -3.89 -13.35 -3.30
C ASP A 120 -2.57 -12.62 -2.95
N LEU A 121 -1.44 -13.34 -2.94
CA LEU A 121 -0.11 -12.78 -2.66
C LEU A 121 0.40 -11.83 -3.76
N TRP A 122 -0.14 -11.92 -4.98
CA TRP A 122 0.35 -11.14 -6.10
C TRP A 122 -0.18 -9.71 -6.07
N ARG A 123 0.70 -8.71 -6.22
CA ARG A 123 0.32 -7.30 -6.33
C ARG A 123 -0.30 -7.02 -7.70
N THR A 124 0.33 -7.51 -8.76
CA THR A 124 -0.21 -7.43 -10.13
C THR A 124 -0.02 -8.76 -10.85
N GLU A 125 -0.93 -9.05 -11.77
CA GLU A 125 -0.90 -10.25 -12.61
C GLU A 125 -1.20 -9.86 -14.06
N ARG A 126 -0.45 -10.46 -15.00
CA ARG A 126 -0.63 -10.30 -16.44
C ARG A 126 -0.40 -11.64 -17.11
N ALA A 127 -1.24 -11.97 -18.06
CA ALA A 127 -1.10 -13.17 -18.88
C ALA A 127 -1.45 -12.83 -20.32
N ALA A 128 -0.62 -13.30 -21.26
CA ALA A 128 -0.89 -13.20 -22.69
C ALA A 128 -0.19 -14.36 -23.41
N ASN A 129 -0.48 -14.52 -24.69
CA ASN A 129 0.23 -15.48 -25.54
C ASN A 129 1.47 -14.81 -26.13
N LEU A 130 2.57 -15.55 -26.22
CA LEU A 130 3.85 -15.16 -26.80
C LEU A 130 4.64 -14.10 -26.03
N GLU A 131 4.01 -13.00 -25.60
CA GLU A 131 4.70 -11.88 -24.98
C GLU A 131 3.87 -11.17 -23.90
N VAL A 132 4.52 -10.84 -22.77
CA VAL A 132 3.97 -9.97 -21.73
C VAL A 132 5.01 -8.92 -21.36
N SER A 133 4.59 -7.65 -21.35
CA SER A 133 5.38 -6.52 -20.84
C SER A 133 4.75 -5.95 -19.58
N VAL A 134 5.53 -5.83 -18.50
CA VAL A 134 5.08 -5.32 -17.20
C VAL A 134 6.03 -4.22 -16.72
N LYS A 135 5.46 -3.07 -16.34
CA LYS A 135 6.19 -2.03 -15.61
C LYS A 135 6.23 -2.38 -14.13
N VAL A 136 7.42 -2.40 -13.54
CA VAL A 136 7.62 -2.90 -12.17
C VAL A 136 8.19 -1.80 -11.28
N GLU A 137 7.53 -1.56 -10.14
CA GLU A 137 8.07 -0.69 -9.09
C GLU A 137 9.16 -1.42 -8.33
N THR A 138 10.27 -0.75 -8.01
CA THR A 138 11.42 -1.33 -7.29
C THR A 138 11.31 -1.24 -5.77
N VAL A 139 10.28 -0.54 -5.26
CA VAL A 139 10.04 -0.29 -3.83
C VAL A 139 9.35 -1.49 -3.17
N ASN A 140 9.42 -1.60 -1.84
CA ASN A 140 8.71 -2.62 -1.03
C ASN A 140 9.05 -4.07 -1.43
N GLU A 141 10.33 -4.35 -1.69
CA GLU A 141 10.84 -5.69 -2.01
C GLU A 141 10.08 -6.37 -3.17
N ASN A 142 9.67 -5.61 -4.17
CA ASN A 142 8.90 -6.16 -5.29
C ASN A 142 9.79 -7.05 -6.17
N ALA A 143 9.38 -8.28 -6.41
CA ALA A 143 10.02 -9.24 -7.30
C ALA A 143 9.00 -9.79 -8.30
N LEU A 144 9.47 -10.54 -9.30
CA LEU A 144 8.59 -11.18 -10.29
C LEU A 144 8.66 -12.69 -10.20
N ILE A 145 7.50 -13.31 -10.40
CA ILE A 145 7.38 -14.71 -10.76
C ILE A 145 6.84 -14.81 -12.18
N ILE A 146 7.49 -15.64 -12.98
CA ILE A 146 7.20 -15.88 -14.38
C ILE A 146 6.92 -17.38 -14.53
N ALA A 147 5.81 -17.72 -15.19
CA ALA A 147 5.43 -19.09 -15.46
C ALA A 147 4.63 -19.16 -16.76
N SER A 148 4.36 -20.37 -17.24
CA SER A 148 3.35 -20.61 -18.27
C SER A 148 2.03 -21.01 -17.61
N ASP A 149 1.98 -22.21 -17.06
CA ASP A 149 0.93 -22.74 -16.18
C ASP A 149 1.47 -23.16 -14.80
N GLY A 150 2.79 -23.03 -14.60
CA GLY A 150 3.51 -23.43 -13.39
C GLY A 150 3.84 -24.92 -13.32
N LEU A 151 3.54 -25.71 -14.36
CA LEU A 151 3.84 -27.14 -14.46
C LEU A 151 4.76 -27.43 -15.66
N ALA A 152 4.45 -26.84 -16.81
CA ALA A 152 5.33 -26.82 -17.97
C ALA A 152 6.49 -25.84 -17.76
N ALA A 153 7.52 -25.97 -18.59
CA ALA A 153 8.67 -25.06 -18.59
C ALA A 153 8.23 -23.59 -18.66
N ALA A 154 8.91 -22.73 -17.90
CA ALA A 154 8.65 -21.29 -17.95
C ALA A 154 9.11 -20.71 -19.30
N PRO A 155 8.61 -19.53 -19.69
CA PRO A 155 9.15 -18.77 -20.82
C PRO A 155 10.68 -18.59 -20.74
N ASP A 156 11.34 -18.69 -21.88
CA ASP A 156 12.79 -18.82 -22.01
C ASP A 156 13.52 -17.47 -22.13
N LYS A 157 12.85 -16.41 -22.59
CA LYS A 157 13.49 -15.10 -22.82
C LYS A 157 12.92 -14.02 -21.91
N VAL A 158 13.81 -13.39 -21.13
CA VAL A 158 13.47 -12.24 -20.26
C VAL A 158 14.36 -11.06 -20.64
N THR A 159 13.73 -9.91 -20.87
CA THR A 159 14.40 -8.64 -21.16
C THR A 159 13.97 -7.60 -20.13
N ILE A 160 14.93 -6.96 -19.47
CA ILE A 160 14.67 -5.90 -18.50
C ILE A 160 15.22 -4.60 -19.07
N LYS A 161 14.36 -3.60 -19.18
CA LYS A 161 14.66 -2.27 -19.71
C LYS A 161 14.52 -1.23 -18.61
N TRP A 162 15.59 -0.53 -18.28
CA TRP A 162 15.54 0.63 -17.37
C TRP A 162 15.54 1.90 -18.19
N HIS A 163 14.49 2.70 -18.07
CA HIS A 163 14.49 4.04 -18.62
C HIS A 163 15.39 4.93 -17.77
N GLN A 164 16.32 5.62 -18.41
CA GLN A 164 17.19 6.57 -17.73
C GLN A 164 16.75 7.98 -18.10
N ASP A 165 16.24 8.73 -17.13
CA ASP A 165 15.97 10.14 -17.32
C ASP A 165 17.32 10.89 -17.37
N TYR A 166 17.70 11.36 -18.56
CA TYR A 166 18.90 12.18 -18.72
C TYR A 166 18.57 13.63 -18.35
N ASP A 167 19.33 14.21 -17.42
CA ASP A 167 19.14 15.60 -17.04
C ASP A 167 19.62 16.53 -18.16
N LEU A 168 18.68 17.25 -18.77
CA LEU A 168 18.93 18.19 -19.86
C LEU A 168 19.30 19.60 -19.37
N THR A 169 19.37 19.84 -18.05
CA THR A 169 19.73 21.16 -17.48
C THR A 169 21.05 21.74 -18.01
N PRO A 170 22.19 21.03 -18.09
CA PRO A 170 23.42 21.57 -18.68
C PRO A 170 23.22 22.03 -20.13
N SER A 171 22.57 21.20 -20.95
CA SER A 171 22.25 21.53 -22.33
C SER A 171 21.35 22.77 -22.43
N TYR A 172 20.33 22.90 -21.58
CA TYR A 172 19.49 24.11 -21.53
C TYR A 172 20.31 25.37 -21.20
N ILE A 173 21.24 25.29 -20.23
CA ILE A 173 22.10 26.41 -19.85
C ILE A 173 22.99 26.84 -21.03
N LEU A 174 23.61 25.88 -21.72
CA LEU A 174 24.47 26.14 -22.88
C LEU A 174 23.71 26.79 -24.04
N ILE A 175 22.55 26.25 -24.39
CA ILE A 175 21.70 26.78 -25.46
C ILE A 175 21.20 28.18 -25.10
N ASN A 176 20.68 28.38 -23.89
CA ASN A 176 20.15 29.68 -23.46
C ASN A 176 21.24 30.76 -23.37
N THR A 177 22.43 30.40 -22.89
CA THR A 177 23.57 31.32 -22.81
C THR A 177 24.09 31.65 -24.20
N GLY A 178 24.16 30.67 -25.10
CA GLY A 178 24.49 30.89 -26.50
C GLY A 178 23.48 31.82 -27.21
N PHE A 179 22.18 31.62 -27.04
CA PHE A 179 21.15 32.53 -27.56
C PHE A 179 21.24 33.93 -26.96
N GLY A 180 21.47 34.03 -25.65
CA GLY A 180 21.66 35.32 -24.97
C GLY A 180 22.86 36.09 -25.53
N LEU A 181 24.00 35.41 -25.73
CA LEU A 181 25.18 35.99 -26.37
C LEU A 181 24.92 36.40 -27.81
N LEU A 182 24.22 35.57 -28.60
CA LEU A 182 23.83 35.90 -29.96
C LEU A 182 22.99 37.18 -30.01
N LEU A 183 21.99 37.32 -29.12
CA LEU A 183 21.19 38.55 -29.01
C LEU A 183 22.05 39.77 -28.65
N ILE A 184 22.96 39.64 -27.69
CA ILE A 184 23.89 40.72 -27.30
C ILE A 184 24.75 41.14 -28.50
N THR A 185 25.26 40.18 -29.28
CA THR A 185 26.05 40.49 -30.48
C THR A 185 25.25 41.20 -31.56
N LEU A 186 23.98 40.80 -31.79
CA LEU A 186 23.10 41.46 -32.74
C LEU A 186 22.81 42.91 -32.32
N ILE A 187 22.52 43.15 -31.04
CA ILE A 187 22.31 44.49 -30.49
C ILE A 187 23.58 45.33 -30.65
N TYR A 188 24.73 44.78 -30.28
CA TYR A 188 26.02 45.46 -30.42
C TYR A 188 26.30 45.84 -31.88
N ASN A 189 26.13 44.90 -32.81
CA ASN A 189 26.34 45.13 -34.24
C ASN A 189 25.36 46.20 -34.77
N PHE A 190 24.09 46.15 -34.37
CA PHE A 190 23.10 47.17 -34.72
C PHE A 190 23.51 48.56 -34.22
N LEU A 191 23.98 48.68 -32.98
CA LEU A 191 24.47 49.95 -32.42
C LEU A 191 25.71 50.48 -33.16
N VAL A 192 26.66 49.60 -33.49
CA VAL A 192 27.86 49.95 -34.29
C VAL A 192 27.45 50.42 -35.68
N PHE A 193 26.54 49.70 -36.36
CA PHE A 193 26.03 50.07 -37.67
C PHE A 193 25.29 51.41 -37.65
N ARG A 194 24.42 51.63 -36.65
CA ARG A 194 23.72 52.91 -36.44
C ARG A 194 24.70 54.06 -36.22
N ASN A 195 25.77 53.85 -35.45
CA ASN A 195 26.80 54.86 -35.23
C ASN A 195 27.58 55.18 -36.51
N ILE A 196 27.93 54.17 -37.31
CA ILE A 196 28.57 54.37 -38.62
C ILE A 196 27.64 55.15 -39.57
N ARG A 197 26.34 54.82 -39.59
CA ARG A 197 25.36 55.54 -40.41
C ARG A 197 25.17 56.99 -39.94
N ASN A 198 25.19 57.25 -38.64
CA ASN A 198 25.08 58.59 -38.08
C ASN A 198 26.33 59.46 -38.32
N THR A 199 27.52 58.87 -38.32
CA THR A 199 28.78 59.58 -38.57
C THR A 199 29.03 59.87 -40.05
N ARG A 200 28.35 59.17 -40.97
CA ARG A 200 28.39 59.39 -42.43
C ARG A 200 27.31 60.35 -42.94
N ARG A 201 26.59 61.07 -42.09
CA ARG A 201 25.68 62.14 -42.54
C ARG A 201 26.48 63.19 -43.33
N PRO A 202 25.98 63.69 -44.46
CA PRO A 202 26.69 64.70 -45.24
C PRO A 202 26.94 65.93 -44.36
N ARG A 203 28.21 66.20 -44.03
CA ARG A 203 28.61 67.45 -43.39
C ARG A 203 28.22 68.57 -44.34
N ARG A 204 27.18 69.35 -43.98
CA ARG A 204 26.88 70.61 -44.66
C ARG A 204 28.16 71.44 -44.66
N LYS A 205 28.67 71.77 -45.86
CA LYS A 205 29.82 72.65 -46.03
C LYS A 205 29.45 74.00 -45.41
N LEU A 206 29.98 74.31 -44.23
CA LEU A 206 29.93 75.66 -43.68
C LEU A 206 30.82 76.58 -44.54
N PRO A 207 30.40 77.83 -44.85
CA PRO A 207 31.21 78.76 -45.62
C PRO A 207 32.52 79.08 -44.90
N ARG A 208 33.57 79.22 -45.70
CA ARG A 208 34.98 79.34 -45.30
C ARG A 208 35.23 80.69 -44.62
N ALA A 209 35.56 80.69 -43.32
CA ALA A 209 35.97 81.91 -42.62
C ALA A 209 37.33 82.44 -43.15
N PRO A 210 37.53 83.77 -43.23
CA PRO A 210 38.72 84.39 -43.81
C PRO A 210 40.01 84.10 -43.01
N GLN A 211 41.10 83.88 -43.73
CA GLN A 211 42.41 83.49 -43.19
C GLN A 211 43.12 84.69 -42.53
N GLY A 212 43.42 84.56 -41.23
CA GLY A 212 44.39 85.40 -40.53
C GLY A 212 45.85 85.00 -40.84
N PRO A 213 46.82 85.89 -40.59
CA PRO A 213 48.19 85.78 -41.10
C PRO A 213 48.99 84.60 -40.51
N ARG A 214 49.82 84.01 -41.38
CA ARG A 214 50.71 82.88 -41.10
C ARG A 214 51.75 83.23 -40.03
N SER A 215 51.73 82.54 -38.89
CA SER A 215 52.84 82.55 -37.94
C SER A 215 53.82 81.41 -38.25
N ARG A 216 55.12 81.76 -38.25
CA ARG A 216 56.28 80.88 -38.46
C ARG A 216 56.42 79.87 -37.31
N PRO A 217 56.99 78.67 -37.55
CA PRO A 217 56.96 77.56 -36.60
C PRO A 217 57.94 77.79 -35.45
N LYS A 218 57.47 77.60 -34.21
CA LYS A 218 58.36 77.52 -33.04
C LYS A 218 58.83 76.09 -32.79
N ARG A 219 60.12 76.03 -32.50
CA ARG A 219 61.02 74.93 -32.17
C ARG A 219 60.42 73.90 -31.21
N ARG A 220 60.72 72.62 -31.44
CA ARG A 220 60.39 71.48 -30.57
C ARG A 220 60.95 71.73 -29.16
N GLU A 221 60.10 71.67 -28.15
CA GLU A 221 60.51 71.59 -26.74
C GLU A 221 60.47 70.13 -26.27
N SER A 222 61.57 69.79 -25.61
CA SER A 222 61.94 68.50 -25.05
C SER A 222 61.10 68.11 -23.83
N SER A 223 61.00 66.81 -23.65
CA SER A 223 60.46 66.08 -22.51
C SER A 223 61.20 66.38 -21.19
N LEU A 224 60.59 67.15 -20.29
CA LEU A 224 60.83 67.09 -18.84
C LEU A 224 59.52 67.41 -18.07
N PRO A 225 59.21 66.73 -16.97
CA PRO A 225 57.93 66.86 -16.28
C PRO A 225 57.96 67.99 -15.23
N PRO A 226 56.96 68.88 -15.17
CA PRO A 226 56.86 69.81 -14.05
C PRO A 226 56.06 69.21 -12.88
N LYS A 227 56.72 69.22 -11.70
CA LYS A 227 56.14 69.13 -10.36
C LYS A 227 55.22 70.35 -10.09
N GLY A 228 54.08 70.11 -9.44
CA GLY A 228 53.61 70.97 -8.34
C GLY A 228 52.48 72.01 -8.58
N ARG A 229 51.27 71.62 -8.14
CA ARG A 229 50.37 72.30 -7.17
C ARG A 229 49.51 73.53 -7.57
N ARG A 230 48.18 73.24 -7.62
CA ARG A 230 46.94 74.08 -7.51
C ARG A 230 46.55 74.88 -8.78
N SER A 231 45.31 74.92 -9.27
CA SER A 231 43.98 74.50 -8.78
C SER A 231 42.98 74.33 -9.96
N ALA A 232 42.05 73.38 -9.81
CA ALA A 232 40.66 73.33 -10.29
C ALA A 232 40.26 73.87 -11.69
N ARG A 233 39.87 72.96 -12.60
CA ARG A 233 38.43 72.71 -12.92
C ARG A 233 38.22 71.59 -13.96
N ARG A 234 37.39 70.63 -13.54
CA ARG A 234 36.39 69.83 -14.30
C ARG A 234 36.85 69.07 -15.56
N THR A 235 37.19 67.80 -15.34
CA THR A 235 37.05 66.72 -16.32
C THR A 235 36.05 65.68 -15.78
N PHE A 236 34.97 65.46 -16.52
CA PHE A 236 34.10 64.30 -16.38
C PHE A 236 34.75 63.14 -17.14
N ALA A 237 35.32 62.17 -16.41
CA ALA A 237 35.66 60.87 -16.95
C ALA A 237 35.79 59.84 -15.80
N VAL A 238 34.92 58.84 -15.87
CA VAL A 238 35.11 57.45 -15.43
C VAL A 238 35.31 57.19 -13.92
N ILE A 239 34.21 56.77 -13.29
CA ILE A 239 34.22 55.86 -12.13
C ILE A 239 33.34 54.67 -12.54
N PRO A 240 33.87 53.43 -12.45
CA PRO A 240 33.09 52.41 -11.77
C PRO A 240 34.01 51.52 -10.94
N VAL A 241 34.27 51.91 -9.69
CA VAL A 241 34.69 50.96 -8.67
C VAL A 241 34.11 51.43 -7.34
N THR A 242 32.85 51.06 -7.08
CA THR A 242 32.30 50.85 -5.73
C THR A 242 30.89 50.26 -5.86
N LEU A 243 30.77 48.95 -5.66
CA LEU A 243 29.93 48.36 -4.60
C LEU A 243 30.09 46.83 -4.65
N MET A 244 31.14 46.35 -4.00
CA MET A 244 31.32 44.94 -3.70
C MET A 244 31.08 44.77 -2.20
N SER A 245 29.79 44.76 -1.83
CA SER A 245 29.18 44.32 -0.57
C SER A 245 27.73 44.83 -0.66
N LEU A 246 26.66 44.05 -0.51
CA LEU A 246 26.45 42.87 0.31
C LEU A 246 25.08 42.33 -0.10
N SER A 247 24.96 41.07 -0.50
CA SER A 247 23.80 40.20 -0.24
C SER A 247 23.97 38.90 -1.02
N LEU A 248 24.77 38.01 -0.43
CA LEU A 248 24.43 36.60 -0.44
C LEU A 248 23.01 36.49 0.12
N ILE A 249 22.01 36.48 -0.76
CA ILE A 249 20.83 35.66 -0.47
C ILE A 249 21.27 34.25 -0.80
N THR A 250 22.02 33.69 0.14
CA THR A 250 21.77 32.32 0.57
C THR A 250 20.26 32.20 0.71
N GLY A 251 19.61 31.64 -0.31
CA GLY A 251 18.37 30.91 -0.14
C GLY A 251 18.66 29.70 0.73
N CYS A 252 18.96 29.95 2.01
CA CYS A 252 18.51 29.09 3.08
C CYS A 252 16.98 29.09 2.98
N SER A 253 16.44 28.21 2.13
CA SER A 253 15.37 27.40 2.68
C SER A 253 15.91 26.80 3.97
N PRO A 254 15.11 26.67 5.04
CA PRO A 254 15.55 25.80 6.11
C PRO A 254 15.96 24.50 5.40
N ALA A 255 17.23 24.11 5.53
CA ALA A 255 17.50 22.70 5.50
C ALA A 255 16.47 22.18 6.50
N SER A 256 15.43 21.54 5.99
CA SER A 256 14.77 20.52 6.77
C SER A 256 15.95 19.77 7.36
N GLN A 257 16.08 19.85 8.68
CA GLN A 257 16.69 18.76 9.39
C GLN A 257 15.87 17.56 8.89
N SER A 258 16.31 16.93 7.80
CA SER A 258 16.39 15.49 7.87
C SER A 258 17.30 15.31 9.07
N LEU A 259 16.67 15.12 10.23
CA LEU A 259 17.14 14.10 11.12
C LEU A 259 17.48 12.95 10.17
N THR A 260 18.74 12.82 9.77
CA THR A 260 19.32 11.50 9.72
C THR A 260 19.01 10.99 11.12
N PRO A 261 18.11 10.01 11.31
CA PRO A 261 18.29 9.17 12.45
C PRO A 261 19.68 8.59 12.23
N THR A 262 20.69 9.23 12.83
CA THR A 262 21.81 8.47 13.34
C THR A 262 21.10 7.43 14.18
N ALA A 263 21.01 6.22 13.64
CA ALA A 263 20.64 5.06 14.39
C ALA A 263 21.66 5.01 15.53
N LYS A 264 21.32 5.68 16.64
CA LYS A 264 21.65 5.16 17.93
C LYS A 264 21.05 3.79 17.89
N ASP A 265 21.92 2.80 17.94
CA ASP A 265 21.63 1.44 18.36
C ASP A 265 20.92 1.52 19.72
N ASN A 266 19.63 1.86 19.68
CA ASN A 266 18.67 1.41 20.65
C ASN A 266 18.34 0.01 20.20
N ALA A 267 19.14 -0.94 20.70
CA ALA A 267 18.75 -2.34 20.78
C ALA A 267 17.47 -2.41 21.64
N ASN A 268 16.33 -2.21 20.98
CA ASN A 268 14.96 -2.58 21.35
C ASN A 268 13.97 -2.23 20.21
N ASN A 269 14.42 -2.30 18.94
CA ASN A 269 13.49 -2.27 17.81
C ASN A 269 12.81 -3.63 17.71
N ILE A 270 11.56 -3.72 18.18
CA ILE A 270 10.62 -4.74 17.72
C ILE A 270 10.62 -4.60 16.20
N SER A 271 11.12 -5.61 15.48
CA SER A 271 11.22 -5.62 14.02
C SER A 271 9.88 -5.19 13.42
N GLU A 272 9.78 -3.95 12.93
CA GLU A 272 8.57 -3.43 12.32
C GLU A 272 8.47 -4.02 10.92
N GLN A 273 7.94 -5.24 10.84
CA GLN A 273 7.68 -5.92 9.59
C GLN A 273 6.66 -5.10 8.80
N PRO A 274 6.85 -4.88 7.49
CA PRO A 274 5.91 -4.10 6.71
C PRO A 274 4.58 -4.84 6.55
N ALA A 275 3.52 -4.10 6.23
CA ALA A 275 2.20 -4.66 5.96
C ALA A 275 2.25 -5.79 4.92
N ALA A 276 1.61 -6.92 5.23
CA ALA A 276 1.57 -8.08 4.34
C ALA A 276 0.80 -7.83 3.03
N LEU A 277 -0.12 -6.85 2.99
CA LEU A 277 -0.97 -6.59 1.83
C LEU A 277 -1.06 -5.09 1.52
N GLN A 278 -1.14 -4.78 0.22
CA GLN A 278 -1.47 -3.44 -0.26
C GLN A 278 -2.98 -3.26 -0.45
N ILE A 279 -3.44 -2.01 -0.45
CA ILE A 279 -4.86 -1.68 -0.62
C ILE A 279 -5.48 -2.25 -1.91
N GLY A 280 -4.70 -2.32 -3.00
CA GLY A 280 -5.13 -2.92 -4.26
C GLY A 280 -5.41 -4.42 -4.14
N GLN A 281 -4.56 -5.15 -3.40
CA GLN A 281 -4.75 -6.58 -3.12
C GLN A 281 -5.99 -6.79 -2.23
N ILE A 282 -6.13 -6.00 -1.16
CA ILE A 282 -7.28 -6.07 -0.24
C ILE A 282 -8.60 -5.91 -1.02
N ARG A 283 -8.71 -4.91 -1.91
CA ARG A 283 -9.90 -4.72 -2.75
C ARG A 283 -10.20 -5.94 -3.61
N ARG A 284 -9.18 -6.56 -4.22
CA ARG A 284 -9.34 -7.76 -5.05
C ARG A 284 -9.83 -8.95 -4.22
N ILE A 285 -9.22 -9.19 -3.06
CA ILE A 285 -9.57 -10.27 -2.14
C ILE A 285 -11.03 -10.14 -1.70
N VAL A 286 -11.43 -8.97 -1.20
CA VAL A 286 -12.79 -8.72 -0.71
C VAL A 286 -13.81 -8.84 -1.85
N THR A 287 -13.48 -8.37 -3.06
CA THR A 287 -14.35 -8.53 -4.24
C THR A 287 -14.54 -10.00 -4.61
N ALA A 288 -13.48 -10.81 -4.57
CA ALA A 288 -13.55 -12.24 -4.83
C ALA A 288 -14.41 -12.97 -3.76
N VAL A 289 -14.23 -12.62 -2.48
CA VAL A 289 -15.05 -13.13 -1.38
C VAL A 289 -16.52 -12.79 -1.58
N ALA A 290 -16.85 -11.53 -1.85
CA ALA A 290 -18.23 -11.10 -2.07
C ALA A 290 -18.88 -11.81 -3.28
N THR A 291 -18.11 -12.06 -4.34
CA THR A 291 -18.59 -12.76 -5.54
C THR A 291 -18.89 -14.24 -5.23
N ILE A 292 -17.98 -14.92 -4.54
CA ILE A 292 -18.18 -16.32 -4.11
C ILE A 292 -19.35 -16.43 -3.13
N ALA A 293 -19.42 -15.53 -2.14
CA ALA A 293 -20.51 -15.47 -1.17
C ALA A 293 -21.87 -15.32 -1.87
N LYS A 294 -21.98 -14.38 -2.82
CA LYS A 294 -23.21 -14.14 -3.58
C LYS A 294 -23.66 -15.37 -4.38
N GLY A 295 -22.74 -16.04 -5.07
CA GLY A 295 -23.05 -17.24 -5.84
C GLY A 295 -23.53 -18.39 -4.93
N ALA A 296 -22.81 -18.61 -3.83
CA ALA A 296 -23.17 -19.63 -2.85
C ALA A 296 -24.50 -19.32 -2.12
N ASP A 297 -24.77 -18.06 -1.82
CA ASP A 297 -26.03 -17.60 -1.20
C ASP A 297 -27.22 -17.84 -2.11
N GLN A 298 -27.07 -17.59 -3.40
CA GLN A 298 -28.12 -17.87 -4.39
C GLN A 298 -28.37 -19.37 -4.55
N ALA A 299 -27.31 -20.18 -4.50
CA ALA A 299 -27.39 -21.64 -4.62
C ALA A 299 -27.71 -22.36 -3.29
N ASN A 300 -27.69 -21.66 -2.16
CA ASN A 300 -27.67 -22.25 -0.81
C ASN A 300 -26.63 -23.38 -0.68
N SER A 301 -25.41 -23.18 -1.18
CA SER A 301 -24.39 -24.24 -1.27
C SER A 301 -23.12 -23.92 -0.49
N SER A 302 -22.88 -24.68 0.58
CA SER A 302 -21.65 -24.57 1.36
C SER A 302 -20.40 -25.04 0.61
N THR A 303 -20.53 -25.98 -0.33
CA THR A 303 -19.39 -26.43 -1.15
C THR A 303 -18.82 -25.30 -2.01
N GLN A 304 -19.67 -24.36 -2.47
CA GLN A 304 -19.25 -23.19 -3.23
C GLN A 304 -18.54 -22.15 -2.36
N LEU A 305 -18.74 -22.16 -1.03
CA LEU A 305 -18.07 -21.25 -0.10
C LEU A 305 -16.62 -21.66 0.23
N LEU A 306 -16.30 -22.96 0.16
CA LEU A 306 -15.01 -23.54 0.59
C LEU A 306 -13.76 -22.80 0.06
N PRO A 307 -13.73 -22.25 -1.17
CA PRO A 307 -12.56 -21.51 -1.64
C PRO A 307 -12.25 -20.22 -0.85
N ARG A 308 -13.26 -19.64 -0.17
CA ARG A 308 -13.18 -18.30 0.45
C ARG A 308 -13.72 -18.24 1.89
N PHE A 309 -14.23 -19.33 2.44
CA PHE A 309 -14.77 -19.38 3.80
C PHE A 309 -14.25 -20.61 4.54
N ALA A 310 -13.95 -20.43 5.81
CA ALA A 310 -13.59 -21.49 6.74
C ALA A 310 -14.05 -21.11 8.16
N GLY A 311 -13.90 -22.03 9.12
CA GLY A 311 -14.19 -21.75 10.52
C GLY A 311 -15.65 -21.32 10.78
N PRO A 312 -15.87 -20.41 11.76
CA PRO A 312 -17.20 -20.00 12.20
C PRO A 312 -18.08 -19.41 11.09
N ALA A 313 -17.51 -18.59 10.20
CA ALA A 313 -18.25 -18.01 9.09
C ALA A 313 -18.80 -19.07 8.11
N LEU A 314 -18.05 -20.16 7.90
CA LEU A 314 -18.53 -21.30 7.11
C LEU A 314 -19.60 -22.09 7.86
N GLU A 315 -19.37 -22.41 9.15
CA GLU A 315 -20.33 -23.15 9.99
C GLU A 315 -21.69 -22.45 10.05
N MET A 316 -21.70 -21.13 10.27
CA MET A 316 -22.93 -20.35 10.35
C MET A 316 -23.68 -20.26 9.02
N ARG A 317 -22.97 -20.09 7.89
CA ARG A 317 -23.61 -20.07 6.57
C ARG A 317 -24.13 -21.43 6.16
N ASP A 318 -23.42 -22.52 6.45
CA ASP A 318 -23.87 -23.89 6.19
C ASP A 318 -25.16 -24.21 6.96
N ALA A 319 -25.22 -23.87 8.25
CA ALA A 319 -26.43 -24.02 9.06
C ALA A 319 -27.60 -23.20 8.49
N ALA A 320 -27.36 -21.95 8.10
CA ALA A 320 -28.37 -21.09 7.48
C ALA A 320 -28.87 -21.63 6.14
N TYR A 321 -28.00 -22.13 5.27
CA TYR A 321 -28.39 -22.79 4.01
C TYR A 321 -29.23 -24.04 4.27
N GLY A 322 -28.89 -24.83 5.28
CA GLY A 322 -29.69 -25.97 5.72
C GLY A 322 -31.12 -25.58 6.11
N LEU A 323 -31.29 -24.43 6.77
CA LEU A 323 -32.61 -23.89 7.12
C LEU A 323 -33.34 -23.32 5.89
N LEU A 324 -32.68 -22.53 5.05
CA LEU A 324 -33.27 -21.92 3.85
C LEU A 324 -33.77 -22.97 2.85
N LYS A 325 -33.08 -24.11 2.74
CA LYS A 325 -33.54 -25.26 1.94
C LYS A 325 -34.82 -25.90 2.45
N LYS A 326 -35.05 -25.85 3.77
CA LYS A 326 -36.21 -26.47 4.42
C LYS A 326 -37.40 -25.51 4.57
N THR A 327 -37.17 -24.19 4.65
CA THR A 327 -38.23 -23.21 4.87
C THR A 327 -37.92 -21.84 4.29
N LYS A 328 -38.94 -21.22 3.67
CA LYS A 328 -38.90 -19.81 3.24
C LYS A 328 -39.05 -18.81 4.39
N LYS A 329 -39.38 -19.29 5.59
CA LYS A 329 -39.50 -18.46 6.80
C LYS A 329 -38.16 -18.22 7.50
N ALA A 330 -37.09 -18.89 7.06
CA ALA A 330 -35.76 -18.65 7.58
C ALA A 330 -35.30 -17.21 7.24
N PRO A 331 -34.59 -16.53 8.14
CA PRO A 331 -34.06 -15.20 7.86
C PRO A 331 -33.18 -15.20 6.60
N ALA A 332 -33.32 -14.15 5.79
CA ALA A 332 -32.43 -13.96 4.65
C ALA A 332 -30.99 -13.72 5.14
N LEU A 333 -30.03 -14.27 4.41
CA LEU A 333 -28.62 -14.03 4.68
C LEU A 333 -28.22 -12.61 4.28
N GLU A 334 -27.45 -11.96 5.13
CA GLU A 334 -26.88 -10.65 4.82
C GLU A 334 -25.80 -10.81 3.75
N PRO A 335 -25.89 -10.07 2.62
CA PRO A 335 -24.89 -10.12 1.58
C PRO A 335 -23.59 -9.47 2.05
N ILE A 336 -22.46 -10.00 1.59
CA ILE A 336 -21.14 -9.38 1.84
C ILE A 336 -20.90 -8.27 0.84
N TYR A 337 -20.59 -7.08 1.33
CA TYR A 337 -20.32 -5.92 0.48
C TYR A 337 -18.83 -5.83 0.12
N ALA A 338 -18.53 -5.66 -1.17
CA ALA A 338 -17.15 -5.47 -1.62
C ALA A 338 -16.63 -4.03 -1.41
N SER A 339 -17.53 -3.06 -1.28
CA SER A 339 -17.21 -1.63 -1.24
C SER A 339 -18.31 -0.80 -0.57
N PRO A 340 -18.01 0.39 -0.03
CA PRO A 340 -16.66 0.95 0.16
C PRO A 340 -15.90 0.21 1.26
N LEU A 341 -14.56 0.28 1.21
CA LEU A 341 -13.70 -0.14 2.32
C LEU A 341 -13.57 1.03 3.29
N THR A 342 -14.05 0.88 4.52
CA THR A 342 -14.03 1.94 5.55
C THR A 342 -12.86 1.76 6.52
N LEU A 343 -12.38 0.53 6.70
CA LEU A 343 -11.17 0.19 7.45
C LEU A 343 -10.47 -0.95 6.74
N SER A 344 -9.15 -0.93 6.69
CA SER A 344 -8.33 -2.00 6.11
C SER A 344 -7.09 -2.18 6.97
N LEU A 345 -6.97 -3.35 7.61
CA LEU A 345 -5.93 -3.62 8.58
C LEU A 345 -5.28 -4.97 8.26
N PRO A 346 -4.25 -4.97 7.39
CA PRO A 346 -3.45 -6.16 7.15
C PRO A 346 -2.48 -6.41 8.30
N ALA A 347 -2.14 -7.67 8.55
CA ALA A 347 -1.11 -8.02 9.51
C ALA A 347 0.28 -7.51 9.06
N ALA A 348 1.06 -7.00 10.03
CA ALA A 348 2.46 -6.62 9.90
C ALA A 348 3.34 -7.84 10.26
N THR A 349 3.34 -8.84 9.38
CA THR A 349 4.15 -10.05 9.56
C THR A 349 4.50 -10.66 8.20
N SER A 350 5.66 -11.31 8.16
CA SER A 350 6.07 -12.13 7.02
C SER A 350 5.71 -13.61 7.20
N ASP A 351 5.31 -14.02 8.40
CA ASP A 351 5.00 -15.41 8.75
C ASP A 351 3.53 -15.77 8.51
N TRP A 352 3.25 -17.06 8.36
CA TRP A 352 1.90 -17.60 8.27
C TRP A 352 1.48 -18.25 9.59
N PRO A 353 0.20 -18.15 9.99
CA PRO A 353 -0.93 -17.61 9.25
C PRO A 353 -0.99 -16.07 9.24
N ARG A 354 -1.44 -15.48 8.12
CA ARG A 354 -1.60 -14.03 7.96
C ARG A 354 -3.05 -13.60 8.08
N THR A 355 -3.29 -12.53 8.83
CA THR A 355 -4.63 -12.01 9.09
C THR A 355 -4.88 -10.71 8.33
N LEU A 356 -6.12 -10.49 7.92
CA LEU A 356 -6.64 -9.23 7.40
C LEU A 356 -7.98 -8.93 8.07
N MET A 357 -8.08 -7.80 8.76
CA MET A 357 -9.37 -7.25 9.19
C MET A 357 -9.78 -6.12 8.26
N VAL A 358 -10.99 -6.17 7.73
CA VAL A 358 -11.49 -5.17 6.78
C VAL A 358 -12.94 -4.85 7.07
N ALA A 359 -13.24 -3.57 7.28
CA ALA A 359 -14.61 -3.11 7.40
C ALA A 359 -15.12 -2.68 6.02
N THR A 360 -16.28 -3.21 5.67
CA THR A 360 -16.93 -2.99 4.38
C THR A 360 -18.33 -2.45 4.58
N GLY A 361 -18.81 -1.66 3.63
CA GLY A 361 -20.18 -1.20 3.60
C GLY A 361 -20.38 0.19 4.21
N ASN A 362 -21.05 1.03 3.42
CA ASN A 362 -21.79 2.22 3.85
C ASN A 362 -22.73 2.64 2.70
N LYS A 363 -23.55 1.72 2.17
CA LYS A 363 -24.72 2.15 1.41
C LYS A 363 -25.69 2.79 2.40
N LYS A 364 -26.33 3.90 2.04
CA LYS A 364 -27.32 4.56 2.90
C LYS A 364 -28.30 3.51 3.44
N GLY A 365 -28.33 3.33 4.77
CA GLY A 365 -29.25 2.42 5.45
C GLY A 365 -28.71 1.03 5.80
N THR A 366 -27.46 0.67 5.46
CA THR A 366 -26.85 -0.63 5.85
C THR A 366 -25.74 -0.45 6.86
N ALA A 367 -25.75 -1.24 7.94
CA ALA A 367 -24.66 -1.26 8.91
C ALA A 367 -23.36 -1.80 8.27
N PRO A 368 -22.18 -1.23 8.58
CA PRO A 368 -20.93 -1.77 8.08
C PRO A 368 -20.66 -3.17 8.66
N GLN A 369 -19.97 -4.01 7.90
CA GLN A 369 -19.56 -5.35 8.31
C GLN A 369 -18.05 -5.42 8.46
N MET A 370 -17.57 -6.02 9.55
CA MET A 370 -16.17 -6.41 9.72
C MET A 370 -15.97 -7.84 9.21
N LEU A 371 -15.09 -7.99 8.24
CA LEU A 371 -14.59 -9.28 7.77
C LEU A 371 -13.23 -9.53 8.41
N VAL A 372 -13.03 -10.70 9.01
CA VAL A 372 -11.73 -11.19 9.47
C VAL A 372 -11.34 -12.37 8.61
N LEU A 373 -10.33 -12.14 7.77
CA LEU A 373 -9.79 -13.11 6.85
C LEU A 373 -8.46 -13.64 7.34
N ARG A 374 -8.20 -14.92 7.07
CA ARG A 374 -6.93 -15.58 7.37
C ARG A 374 -6.41 -16.32 6.15
N GLN A 375 -5.11 -16.26 5.95
CA GLN A 375 -4.39 -17.09 5.00
C GLN A 375 -3.48 -18.04 5.78
N ASP A 376 -3.76 -19.34 5.73
CA ASP A 376 -3.05 -20.34 6.54
C ASP A 376 -1.68 -20.73 5.98
N ALA A 377 -1.50 -20.62 4.66
CA ALA A 377 -0.24 -20.96 4.00
C ALA A 377 -0.04 -20.16 2.71
N PRO A 378 1.20 -20.02 2.20
CA PRO A 378 1.49 -19.20 1.02
C PRO A 378 0.66 -19.53 -0.22
N ARG A 379 0.39 -20.82 -0.48
CA ARG A 379 -0.40 -21.27 -1.64
C ARG A 379 -1.91 -21.28 -1.41
N LYS A 380 -2.37 -20.96 -0.19
CA LYS A 380 -3.80 -20.87 0.13
C LYS A 380 -4.30 -19.45 -0.12
N GLN A 381 -5.59 -19.34 -0.44
CA GLN A 381 -6.25 -18.05 -0.58
C GLN A 381 -6.64 -17.50 0.80
N TYR A 382 -6.85 -16.20 0.93
CA TYR A 382 -7.48 -15.62 2.11
C TYR A 382 -8.93 -16.11 2.21
N GLN A 383 -9.28 -16.66 3.36
CA GLN A 383 -10.61 -17.15 3.69
C GLN A 383 -11.20 -16.36 4.85
N VAL A 384 -12.50 -16.05 4.78
CA VAL A 384 -13.24 -15.43 5.87
C VAL A 384 -13.40 -16.45 6.98
N ILE A 385 -12.89 -16.11 8.17
CA ILE A 385 -13.04 -16.92 9.38
C ILE A 385 -14.15 -16.33 10.27
N TYR A 386 -14.16 -15.01 10.42
CA TYR A 386 -15.19 -14.29 11.18
C TYR A 386 -15.85 -13.21 10.33
N LEU A 387 -17.14 -13.01 10.56
CA LEU A 387 -17.94 -11.92 10.02
C LEU A 387 -18.78 -11.36 11.17
N ALA A 388 -18.78 -10.04 11.33
CA ALA A 388 -19.57 -9.36 12.36
C ALA A 388 -20.15 -8.08 11.80
N THR A 389 -21.43 -7.82 12.07
CA THR A 389 -22.07 -6.56 11.71
C THR A 389 -21.78 -5.55 12.80
N LEU A 390 -21.19 -4.41 12.44
CA LEU A 390 -20.77 -3.39 13.39
C LEU A 390 -21.99 -2.70 14.01
N ALA A 391 -21.91 -2.50 15.32
CA ALA A 391 -22.96 -1.87 16.10
C ALA A 391 -23.10 -0.39 15.74
N SER A 392 -24.34 0.07 15.57
CA SER A 392 -24.63 1.48 15.31
C SER A 392 -24.22 2.36 16.50
N GLY A 393 -23.45 3.40 16.23
CA GLY A 393 -23.00 4.38 17.24
C GLY A 393 -21.72 4.02 17.97
N VAL A 394 -21.11 2.85 17.69
CA VAL A 394 -19.83 2.46 18.28
C VAL A 394 -18.67 3.11 17.53
N LYS A 395 -17.79 3.81 18.26
CA LYS A 395 -16.56 4.39 17.72
C LYS A 395 -15.48 3.31 17.63
N LEU A 396 -15.05 3.01 16.41
CA LEU A 396 -13.89 2.16 16.16
C LEU A 396 -12.62 2.79 16.75
N PRO A 397 -11.71 1.98 17.33
CA PRO A 397 -10.43 2.46 17.82
C PRO A 397 -9.55 2.98 16.68
N GLN A 398 -8.53 3.77 17.02
CA GLN A 398 -7.53 4.16 16.03
C GLN A 398 -6.67 2.96 15.68
N VAL A 399 -6.46 2.75 14.38
CA VAL A 399 -5.66 1.63 13.86
C VAL A 399 -4.48 2.17 13.06
N PRO A 400 -3.36 1.43 13.00
CA PRO A 400 -2.25 1.77 12.12
C PRO A 400 -2.67 1.97 10.65
N ALA A 401 -1.86 2.71 9.90
CA ALA A 401 -2.07 2.90 8.48
C ALA A 401 -1.95 1.55 7.72
N VAL A 402 -2.68 1.41 6.60
CA VAL A 402 -2.68 0.18 5.78
C VAL A 402 -1.27 -0.21 5.32
N THR A 403 -0.39 0.78 5.10
CA THR A 403 1.00 0.56 4.67
C THR A 403 1.93 0.03 5.76
N GLN A 404 1.60 0.33 7.02
CA GLN A 404 2.33 -0.16 8.20
C GLN A 404 1.81 -1.53 8.62
N GLY A 405 0.49 -1.70 8.59
CA GLY A 405 -0.17 -2.92 9.06
C GLY A 405 -0.22 -2.97 10.59
N SER A 406 -0.74 -4.07 11.12
CA SER A 406 -0.90 -4.25 12.56
C SER A 406 -0.28 -5.57 13.05
N VAL A 407 0.33 -5.53 14.22
CA VAL A 407 0.95 -6.69 14.84
C VAL A 407 -0.14 -7.70 15.24
N PRO A 408 -0.05 -8.97 14.81
CA PRO A 408 -0.93 -10.04 15.28
C PRO A 408 -0.83 -10.24 16.78
N VAL A 409 -1.98 -10.45 17.43
CA VAL A 409 -2.06 -10.70 18.87
C VAL A 409 -2.31 -12.17 19.14
N SER A 410 -1.51 -12.76 20.03
CA SER A 410 -1.66 -14.17 20.43
C SER A 410 -2.96 -14.40 21.21
N PRO A 411 -3.63 -15.56 21.06
CA PRO A 411 -4.86 -15.86 21.80
C PRO A 411 -4.74 -15.85 23.34
N ASP A 412 -3.53 -16.02 23.86
CA ASP A 412 -3.15 -16.05 25.28
C ASP A 412 -2.36 -14.80 25.71
N SER A 413 -2.41 -13.73 24.91
CA SER A 413 -1.64 -12.51 25.16
C SER A 413 -1.94 -11.87 26.53
N ALA A 414 -0.92 -11.83 27.39
CA ALA A 414 -0.96 -11.17 28.70
C ALA A 414 -0.83 -9.63 28.64
N TYR A 415 -0.60 -9.06 27.45
CA TYR A 415 -0.51 -7.61 27.26
C TYR A 415 -1.88 -6.91 27.24
N LEU A 416 -2.95 -7.68 27.10
CA LEU A 416 -4.32 -7.19 27.09
C LEU A 416 -4.95 -7.33 28.48
N GLU A 417 -5.86 -6.44 28.83
CA GLU A 417 -6.57 -6.49 30.12
C GLU A 417 -7.33 -7.82 30.32
N LEU A 418 -7.78 -8.42 29.22
CA LEU A 418 -8.37 -9.75 29.19
C LEU A 418 -7.79 -10.52 28.00
N SER A 419 -7.41 -11.77 28.20
CA SER A 419 -6.87 -12.57 27.11
C SER A 419 -7.96 -12.89 26.06
N PRO A 420 -7.62 -12.97 24.77
CA PRO A 420 -8.59 -13.33 23.73
C PRO A 420 -9.34 -14.65 23.99
N ASN A 421 -8.68 -15.65 24.57
CA ASN A 421 -9.28 -16.93 24.93
C ASN A 421 -10.30 -16.84 26.08
N GLU A 422 -10.14 -15.89 27.00
CA GLU A 422 -11.04 -15.71 28.14
C GLU A 422 -12.27 -14.89 27.79
N LEU A 423 -12.26 -14.13 26.68
CA LEU A 423 -13.35 -13.24 26.26
C LEU A 423 -14.72 -13.93 26.23
N PRO A 424 -14.92 -15.09 25.59
CA PRO A 424 -16.24 -15.73 25.53
C PRO A 424 -16.77 -16.11 26.91
N THR A 425 -15.92 -16.67 27.78
CA THR A 425 -16.30 -17.12 29.12
C THR A 425 -16.59 -15.92 30.03
N ALA A 426 -15.76 -14.88 29.97
CA ALA A 426 -15.95 -13.66 30.75
C ALA A 426 -17.23 -12.92 30.36
N TYR A 427 -17.45 -12.76 29.06
CA TYR A 427 -18.64 -12.10 28.53
C TYR A 427 -19.91 -12.92 28.78
N GLY A 428 -19.85 -14.25 28.65
CA GLY A 428 -20.93 -15.16 29.02
C GLY A 428 -21.32 -15.07 30.50
N SER A 429 -20.33 -15.05 31.41
CA SER A 429 -20.58 -14.85 32.85
C SER A 429 -21.26 -13.51 33.13
N LEU A 430 -20.93 -12.48 32.37
CA LEU A 430 -21.58 -11.17 32.47
C LEU A 430 -23.03 -11.24 32.00
N ILE A 431 -23.31 -11.91 30.88
CA ILE A 431 -24.68 -12.12 30.36
C ILE A 431 -25.57 -12.82 31.40
N ASP A 432 -25.05 -13.89 32.00
CA ASP A 432 -25.77 -14.72 32.98
C ASP A 432 -26.00 -13.99 34.31
N ASN A 433 -24.94 -13.41 34.88
CA ASN A 433 -24.94 -12.91 36.26
C ASN A 433 -25.05 -11.39 36.39
N GLY A 434 -24.88 -10.64 35.29
CA GLY A 434 -24.88 -9.18 35.29
C GLY A 434 -23.92 -8.59 36.32
N SER A 435 -24.44 -7.75 37.21
CA SER A 435 -23.66 -7.10 38.27
C SER A 435 -23.03 -8.05 39.29
N SER A 436 -23.47 -9.31 39.34
CA SER A 436 -22.89 -10.34 40.22
C SER A 436 -21.72 -11.09 39.57
N SER A 437 -21.37 -10.80 38.31
CA SER A 437 -20.22 -11.39 37.64
C SER A 437 -18.90 -10.81 38.16
N GLU A 438 -17.87 -11.63 38.28
CA GLU A 438 -16.49 -11.18 38.56
C GLU A 438 -15.95 -10.22 37.50
N PHE A 439 -16.46 -10.31 36.27
CA PHE A 439 -16.06 -9.46 35.15
C PHE A 439 -16.88 -8.17 35.07
N PHE A 440 -17.78 -7.91 36.04
CA PHE A 440 -18.52 -6.66 36.10
C PHE A 440 -17.56 -5.47 36.22
N GLY A 441 -17.79 -4.43 35.42
CA GLY A 441 -16.93 -3.24 35.37
C GLY A 441 -15.80 -3.30 34.35
N LYS A 442 -15.39 -4.49 33.87
CA LYS A 442 -14.37 -4.63 32.80
C LYS A 442 -14.92 -4.37 31.39
N PHE A 443 -16.23 -4.50 31.20
CA PHE A 443 -16.91 -4.29 29.93
C PHE A 443 -17.74 -3.00 29.93
N GLU A 444 -17.81 -2.33 28.78
CA GLU A 444 -18.68 -1.17 28.57
C GLU A 444 -20.08 -1.61 28.13
N LEU A 445 -21.01 -1.68 29.09
CA LEU A 445 -22.36 -2.21 28.86
C LEU A 445 -23.39 -1.16 28.36
N SER A 446 -23.10 0.14 28.53
CA SER A 446 -24.06 1.21 28.26
C SER A 446 -24.52 1.27 26.79
N GLY A 447 -23.62 0.92 25.87
CA GLY A 447 -23.88 0.88 24.42
C GLY A 447 -24.05 -0.52 23.83
N ASP A 448 -23.95 -1.57 24.66
CA ASP A 448 -23.94 -2.96 24.20
C ASP A 448 -25.38 -3.49 24.05
N LYS A 449 -25.92 -3.32 22.84
CA LYS A 449 -27.27 -3.81 22.52
C LYS A 449 -27.36 -5.34 22.50
N PHE A 450 -26.27 -6.05 22.23
CA PHE A 450 -26.26 -7.50 22.23
C PHE A 450 -26.47 -8.01 23.66
N TYR A 451 -25.66 -7.53 24.60
CA TYR A 451 -25.82 -7.81 26.02
C TYR A 451 -27.22 -7.45 26.53
N GLN A 452 -27.69 -6.23 26.22
CA GLN A 452 -28.98 -5.74 26.70
C GLN A 452 -30.15 -6.59 26.18
N THR A 453 -30.10 -7.05 24.93
CA THR A 453 -31.15 -7.88 24.36
C THR A 453 -31.08 -9.30 24.92
N LEU A 454 -29.91 -9.93 24.88
CA LEU A 454 -29.73 -11.33 25.25
C LEU A 454 -29.98 -11.56 26.75
N SER A 455 -29.43 -10.72 27.63
CA SER A 455 -29.62 -10.86 29.08
C SER A 455 -31.09 -10.68 29.48
N VAL A 456 -31.82 -9.76 28.84
CA VAL A 456 -33.26 -9.56 29.09
C VAL A 456 -34.07 -10.75 28.59
N GLU A 457 -33.77 -11.26 27.40
CA GLU A 457 -34.43 -12.45 26.84
C GLU A 457 -34.21 -13.68 27.73
N GLN A 458 -32.97 -13.91 28.19
CA GLN A 458 -32.65 -15.03 29.06
C GLN A 458 -33.39 -14.93 30.40
N LYS A 459 -33.39 -13.76 31.06
CA LYS A 459 -34.10 -13.53 32.32
C LYS A 459 -35.61 -13.75 32.18
N LYS A 460 -36.21 -13.18 31.13
CA LYS A 460 -37.63 -13.40 30.83
C LYS A 460 -37.94 -14.88 30.59
N GLN A 461 -37.05 -15.61 29.93
CA GLN A 461 -37.23 -17.03 29.69
C GLN A 461 -37.11 -17.85 30.99
N ILE A 462 -36.21 -17.50 31.90
CA ILE A 462 -36.09 -18.12 33.23
C ILE A 462 -37.37 -17.87 34.05
N GLU A 463 -37.87 -16.63 34.06
CA GLU A 463 -39.09 -16.26 34.80
C GLU A 463 -40.35 -16.95 34.26
N THR A 464 -40.46 -17.11 32.94
CA THR A 464 -41.63 -17.69 32.29
C THR A 464 -41.66 -19.22 32.31
N LEU A 465 -40.49 -19.89 32.26
CA LEU A 465 -40.40 -21.35 32.18
C LEU A 465 -40.25 -22.01 33.56
N THR A 466 -41.26 -21.88 34.42
CA THR A 466 -41.25 -22.48 35.78
C THR A 466 -41.40 -24.01 35.80
N LYS A 467 -41.88 -24.63 34.71
CA LYS A 467 -42.11 -26.08 34.59
C LYS A 467 -40.98 -26.82 33.86
N ALA A 468 -39.88 -26.16 33.57
CA ALA A 468 -38.72 -26.75 32.92
C ALA A 468 -37.44 -26.32 33.63
N LYS A 469 -36.45 -27.21 33.65
CA LYS A 469 -35.08 -26.85 34.04
C LYS A 469 -34.40 -26.24 32.83
N LEU A 470 -34.02 -24.97 32.95
CA LEU A 470 -33.30 -24.21 31.96
C LEU A 470 -31.83 -24.08 32.36
N THR A 471 -30.92 -24.24 31.41
CA THR A 471 -29.49 -24.05 31.64
C THR A 471 -28.88 -23.40 30.41
N TYR A 472 -28.23 -22.26 30.62
CA TYR A 472 -27.39 -21.59 29.63
C TYR A 472 -25.94 -21.98 29.83
N GLN A 473 -25.22 -22.14 28.74
CA GLN A 473 -23.78 -22.36 28.73
C GLN A 473 -23.17 -21.54 27.59
N HIS A 474 -22.27 -20.64 27.95
CA HIS A 474 -21.48 -19.83 27.03
C HIS A 474 -20.08 -20.44 26.96
N VAL A 475 -19.70 -21.01 25.81
CA VAL A 475 -18.38 -21.66 25.66
C VAL A 475 -17.63 -21.09 24.47
N ILE A 476 -16.30 -21.09 24.55
CA ILE A 476 -15.47 -20.79 23.38
C ILE A 476 -15.69 -21.85 22.30
N GLY A 477 -15.85 -21.39 21.06
CA GLY A 477 -15.96 -22.27 19.91
C GLY A 477 -14.61 -22.86 19.50
N ASP A 478 -14.63 -23.82 18.57
CA ASP A 478 -13.43 -24.56 18.15
C ASP A 478 -12.40 -23.70 17.38
N ALA A 479 -12.80 -22.51 16.94
CA ALA A 479 -11.96 -21.60 16.18
C ALA A 479 -11.18 -20.65 17.11
N ALA A 480 -9.86 -20.67 16.97
CA ALA A 480 -8.96 -19.82 17.74
C ALA A 480 -9.25 -18.32 17.53
N PRO A 481 -9.29 -17.52 18.62
CA PRO A 481 -9.38 -16.07 18.53
C PRO A 481 -8.36 -15.45 17.57
N ILE A 482 -8.77 -14.42 16.84
CA ILE A 482 -7.90 -13.68 15.94
C ILE A 482 -7.84 -12.22 16.39
N GLY A 483 -6.65 -11.75 16.75
CA GLY A 483 -6.41 -10.38 17.20
C GLY A 483 -5.43 -9.60 16.33
N LEU A 484 -5.67 -8.30 16.15
CA LEU A 484 -4.74 -7.33 15.57
C LEU A 484 -4.63 -6.12 16.51
N ALA A 485 -3.39 -5.70 16.81
CA ALA A 485 -3.12 -4.55 17.68
C ALA A 485 -3.66 -3.23 17.09
N THR A 486 -4.12 -2.33 17.96
CA THR A 486 -4.58 -0.98 17.61
C THR A 486 -3.48 0.05 17.88
N ALA A 487 -3.63 1.27 17.35
CA ALA A 487 -2.61 2.32 17.48
C ALA A 487 -2.53 2.89 18.91
N ASP A 488 -3.57 2.72 19.71
CA ASP A 488 -3.65 3.07 21.13
C ASP A 488 -3.10 1.97 22.07
N GLY A 489 -2.50 0.90 21.51
CA GLY A 489 -1.89 -0.19 22.27
C GLY A 489 -2.84 -1.30 22.71
N GLY A 490 -4.16 -1.17 22.45
CA GLY A 490 -5.12 -2.27 22.60
C GLY A 490 -5.09 -3.25 21.43
N ALA A 491 -6.19 -3.99 21.25
CA ALA A 491 -6.38 -4.90 20.14
C ALA A 491 -7.85 -4.99 19.68
N LEU A 492 -8.03 -5.17 18.37
CA LEU A 492 -9.26 -5.69 17.79
C LEU A 492 -9.20 -7.20 17.84
N VAL A 493 -10.18 -7.84 18.48
CA VAL A 493 -10.19 -9.29 18.72
C VAL A 493 -11.52 -9.88 18.25
N ALA A 494 -11.45 -10.82 17.32
CA ALA A 494 -12.60 -11.61 16.90
C ALA A 494 -12.57 -12.98 17.60
N VAL A 495 -13.70 -13.35 18.22
CA VAL A 495 -13.87 -14.60 18.94
C VAL A 495 -15.13 -15.32 18.48
N TYR A 496 -15.16 -16.64 18.68
CA TYR A 496 -16.35 -17.43 18.47
C TYR A 496 -16.88 -17.92 19.81
N MET A 497 -18.13 -17.61 20.11
CA MET A 497 -18.85 -18.11 21.28
C MET A 497 -19.97 -19.04 20.80
N LYS A 498 -20.15 -20.18 21.46
CA LYS A 498 -21.27 -21.09 21.24
C LYS A 498 -22.20 -21.00 22.45
N ASP A 499 -23.41 -20.54 22.19
CA ASP A 499 -24.46 -20.39 23.20
C ASP A 499 -25.36 -21.61 23.19
N ILE A 500 -25.28 -22.40 24.27
CA ILE A 500 -26.00 -23.66 24.40
C ILE A 500 -27.11 -23.51 25.43
N THR A 501 -28.35 -23.56 24.96
CA THR A 501 -29.54 -23.55 25.80
C THR A 501 -30.10 -24.96 25.92
N LYS A 502 -30.17 -25.48 27.15
CA LYS A 502 -30.76 -26.78 27.47
C LYS A 502 -32.06 -26.59 28.23
N ILE A 503 -33.16 -27.10 27.67
CA ILE A 503 -34.49 -27.04 28.30
C ILE A 503 -34.97 -28.46 28.55
N LYS A 504 -35.16 -28.84 29.82
CA LYS A 504 -35.65 -30.18 30.21
C LYS A 504 -36.97 -30.07 30.97
N PRO A 505 -38.02 -30.85 30.63
CA PRO A 505 -39.23 -30.93 31.45
C PRO A 505 -38.91 -31.41 32.87
N THR A 506 -39.58 -30.86 33.89
CA THR A 506 -39.44 -31.33 35.28
C THR A 506 -40.38 -32.49 35.62
N ARG A 507 -41.46 -32.68 34.85
CA ARG A 507 -42.43 -33.76 35.03
C ARG A 507 -42.30 -34.83 33.95
N SER A 508 -42.51 -36.09 34.32
CA SER A 508 -42.66 -37.19 33.38
C SER A 508 -43.84 -36.94 32.43
N ASN A 509 -43.72 -37.35 31.17
CA ASN A 509 -44.72 -37.18 30.09
C ASN A 509 -45.06 -35.72 29.70
N SER A 510 -44.32 -34.72 30.18
CA SER A 510 -44.42 -33.34 29.69
C SER A 510 -43.40 -33.09 28.58
N GLY A 511 -43.80 -32.41 27.51
CA GLY A 511 -42.92 -32.06 26.38
C GLY A 511 -42.57 -30.59 26.31
N ILE A 512 -41.40 -30.28 25.76
CA ILE A 512 -40.99 -28.90 25.39
C ILE A 512 -41.35 -28.66 23.94
N THR A 513 -42.14 -27.63 23.67
CA THR A 513 -42.38 -27.12 22.31
C THR A 513 -41.31 -26.10 21.94
N VAL A 514 -40.98 -26.01 20.66
CA VAL A 514 -39.94 -25.11 20.14
C VAL A 514 -40.52 -24.13 19.14
N ASN A 515 -39.83 -23.02 18.90
CA ASN A 515 -40.29 -22.00 17.95
C ASN A 515 -40.24 -22.53 16.50
N ALA A 516 -40.92 -21.85 15.57
CA ALA A 516 -41.06 -22.34 14.19
C ALA A 516 -39.72 -22.65 13.49
N LEU A 517 -38.66 -21.85 13.72
CA LEU A 517 -37.34 -22.10 13.15
C LEU A 517 -36.67 -23.32 13.77
N GLN A 518 -36.75 -23.46 15.09
CA GLN A 518 -36.24 -24.61 15.82
C GLN A 518 -36.99 -25.89 15.46
N GLN A 519 -38.30 -25.83 15.13
CA GLN A 519 -39.06 -26.98 14.65
C GLN A 519 -38.52 -27.49 13.32
N VAL A 520 -38.15 -26.58 12.42
CA VAL A 520 -37.55 -26.92 11.12
C VAL A 520 -36.15 -27.52 11.29
N ALA A 521 -35.37 -26.97 12.23
CA ALA A 521 -34.04 -27.50 12.57
C ALA A 521 -34.14 -28.90 13.20
N LEU A 522 -35.07 -29.09 14.15
CA LEU A 522 -35.30 -30.33 14.90
C LEU A 522 -35.99 -31.42 14.05
N GLY A 523 -36.82 -31.02 13.07
CA GLY A 523 -37.70 -31.93 12.32
C GLY A 523 -38.95 -32.36 13.09
N ALA A 524 -39.23 -31.75 14.25
CA ALA A 524 -40.38 -32.05 15.10
C ALA A 524 -40.89 -30.79 15.82
N LYS A 525 -42.14 -30.84 16.31
CA LYS A 525 -42.75 -29.72 17.05
C LYS A 525 -42.13 -29.49 18.44
N GLY A 526 -41.41 -30.48 18.97
CA GLY A 526 -40.89 -30.50 20.32
C GLY A 526 -40.32 -31.85 20.72
N SER A 527 -39.95 -31.99 22.00
CA SER A 527 -39.35 -33.21 22.56
C SER A 527 -39.82 -33.48 23.98
N LEU A 528 -40.09 -34.75 24.30
CA LEU A 528 -40.38 -35.24 25.67
C LEU A 528 -39.12 -35.36 26.53
N LYS A 529 -37.93 -35.50 25.92
CA LYS A 529 -36.65 -35.62 26.63
C LYS A 529 -36.02 -34.26 26.96
N GLY A 530 -36.58 -33.19 26.42
CA GLY A 530 -35.99 -31.85 26.39
C GLY A 530 -35.33 -31.53 25.06
N VAL A 531 -34.90 -30.28 24.93
CA VAL A 531 -34.35 -29.70 23.72
C VAL A 531 -33.02 -29.02 24.05
N VAL A 532 -32.03 -29.23 23.19
CA VAL A 532 -30.75 -28.53 23.22
C VAL A 532 -30.63 -27.68 21.96
N THR A 533 -30.62 -26.37 22.15
CA THR A 533 -30.41 -25.41 21.08
C THR A 533 -28.99 -24.86 21.17
N THR A 534 -28.29 -24.80 20.04
CA THR A 534 -26.97 -24.16 19.96
C THR A 534 -26.99 -23.01 18.97
N TYR A 535 -26.68 -21.82 19.45
CA TYR A 535 -26.38 -20.65 18.65
C TYR A 535 -24.86 -20.47 18.53
N GLY A 536 -24.43 -19.87 17.43
CA GLY A 536 -23.05 -19.46 17.21
C GLY A 536 -23.00 -17.95 17.09
N ASP A 537 -22.13 -17.34 17.89
CA ASP A 537 -21.97 -15.90 17.98
C ASP A 537 -20.53 -15.54 17.62
N MET A 538 -20.37 -14.92 16.45
CA MET A 538 -19.11 -14.29 16.06
C MET A 538 -19.09 -12.89 16.65
N LEU A 539 -18.19 -12.65 17.60
CA LEU A 539 -18.11 -11.40 18.35
C LEU A 539 -16.81 -10.68 18.01
N LEU A 540 -16.90 -9.36 17.79
CA LEU A 540 -15.76 -8.49 17.58
C LEU A 540 -15.64 -7.53 18.77
N PHE A 541 -14.53 -7.62 19.49
CA PHE A 541 -14.22 -6.77 20.63
C PHE A 541 -13.08 -5.81 20.32
N TYR A 542 -13.11 -4.66 20.99
CA TYR A 542 -11.90 -3.90 21.32
C TYR A 542 -11.49 -4.27 22.74
N VAL A 543 -10.25 -4.72 22.91
CA VAL A 543 -9.67 -5.05 24.21
C VAL A 543 -8.52 -4.07 24.48
N PRO A 544 -8.57 -3.29 25.56
CA PRO A 544 -7.49 -2.38 25.93
C PRO A 544 -6.25 -3.14 26.43
N SER A 545 -5.12 -2.46 26.47
CA SER A 545 -3.92 -3.01 27.12
C SER A 545 -4.01 -2.95 28.64
N VAL A 546 -3.23 -3.80 29.31
CA VAL A 546 -3.14 -3.79 30.78
C VAL A 546 -2.73 -2.40 31.27
N GLY A 547 -3.46 -1.88 32.26
CA GLY A 547 -3.19 -0.57 32.89
C GLY A 547 -3.87 0.63 32.23
N GLN A 548 -4.64 0.44 31.15
CA GLN A 548 -5.52 1.48 30.63
C GLN A 548 -6.84 1.55 31.41
N GLU A 549 -7.39 2.74 31.60
CA GLU A 549 -8.71 2.93 32.21
C GLU A 549 -9.88 2.60 31.25
N ALA A 550 -9.58 2.42 29.96
CA ALA A 550 -10.58 2.03 28.98
C ALA A 550 -11.11 0.63 29.30
N LYS A 551 -12.39 0.39 29.00
CA LYS A 551 -13.04 -0.92 29.17
C LYS A 551 -13.06 -1.71 27.86
N VAL A 552 -13.26 -3.02 27.97
CA VAL A 552 -13.55 -3.89 26.83
C VAL A 552 -14.87 -3.48 26.19
N ARG A 553 -14.90 -3.33 24.86
CA ARG A 553 -16.09 -2.87 24.11
C ARG A 553 -16.47 -3.89 23.04
N LEU A 554 -17.75 -4.29 23.00
CA LEU A 554 -18.28 -5.03 21.86
C LEU A 554 -18.51 -4.07 20.69
N LEU A 555 -17.83 -4.31 19.57
CA LEU A 555 -17.87 -3.47 18.37
C LEU A 555 -18.89 -3.97 17.34
N GLY A 556 -19.13 -5.28 17.31
CA GLY A 556 -20.04 -5.90 16.37
C GLY A 556 -20.23 -7.37 16.67
N TRP A 557 -21.32 -7.93 16.15
CA TRP A 557 -21.63 -9.34 16.32
C TRP A 557 -22.37 -9.88 15.10
N GLN A 558 -22.35 -11.20 14.97
CA GLN A 558 -23.28 -11.93 14.13
C GLN A 558 -23.69 -13.21 14.86
N THR A 559 -24.99 -13.43 14.97
CA THR A 559 -25.58 -14.59 15.63
C THR A 559 -26.31 -15.48 14.63
N GLY A 560 -26.33 -16.79 14.86
CA GLY A 560 -27.03 -17.73 14.00
C GLY A 560 -27.34 -19.06 14.69
N LEU A 561 -28.49 -19.64 14.36
CA LEU A 561 -28.88 -20.96 14.85
C LEU A 561 -28.07 -22.05 14.15
N LEU A 562 -27.25 -22.79 14.90
CA LEU A 562 -26.39 -23.85 14.36
C LEU A 562 -27.11 -25.19 14.32
N LYS A 563 -27.67 -25.60 15.46
CA LYS A 563 -28.36 -26.89 15.58
C LYS A 563 -29.42 -26.87 16.69
N VAL A 564 -30.39 -27.76 16.54
CA VAL A 564 -31.37 -28.11 17.57
C VAL A 564 -31.40 -29.63 17.68
N LYS A 565 -31.31 -30.17 18.90
CA LYS A 565 -31.30 -31.62 19.17
C LYS A 565 -32.25 -31.99 20.29
#